data_AF-A0A843CTQ4-F1
#
_entry.id   AF-A0A843CTQ4-F1
#
_cell.length_a   1.000
_cell.length_b   1.000
_cell.length_c   1.000
_cell.angle_alpha   90.00
_cell.angle_beta   90.00
_cell.angle_gamma   90.00
#
_symmetry.space_group_name_H-M   'P 1'
#
loop_
_entity.id
_entity.type
_entity.pdbx_description
1 polymer ?
#
loop_
_entity_poly.entity_id
_entity_poly.type
_entity_poly.pdbx_seq_one_letter_code
_entity_poly.pdbx_strand_id
1 'polypeptide(L)'
;APSSEIKMDKTLITNHSFWWGWDGVRINNVFVNRQADIAVGKLEPFDPKWIQEYPVFADPNHMRIGTSLCRGGYPFIKITPEFLQDKKAFRIPAIPSDTLFYPLEGIYSHLENKGRTADGSCEMKYIETSSPGLKGQSGGPIFDVNGHIYGMQVITDHRQLGFHPTAELDGQKYIENQFMNIGVGVHVSTIFELLDARNIKYQVEGDESGYHIIG
;
A
#
# COMPACT_ATOMS: atom_id res chain seq x y z
N ALA A 1 23.27 -41.98 -0.16
CA ALA A 1 22.02 -41.19 -0.18
C ALA A 1 21.43 -41.31 -1.58
N PRO A 2 20.13 -41.59 -1.76
CA PRO A 2 19.59 -41.61 -3.11
C PRO A 2 19.55 -40.16 -3.62
N SER A 3 20.42 -39.85 -4.58
CA SER A 3 20.33 -38.64 -5.40
C SER A 3 19.20 -38.86 -6.41
N SER A 4 17.95 -38.67 -5.99
CA SER A 4 16.86 -38.62 -6.96
C SER A 4 17.04 -37.35 -7.79
N GLU A 5 17.42 -37.51 -9.06
CA GLU A 5 17.43 -36.40 -10.02
C GLU A 5 16.05 -35.73 -10.03
N ILE A 6 16.04 -34.41 -9.81
CA ILE A 6 14.80 -33.62 -9.85
C ILE A 6 14.31 -33.66 -11.30
N LYS A 7 13.17 -34.30 -11.53
CA LYS A 7 12.50 -34.27 -12.84
C LYS A 7 12.01 -32.84 -13.08
N MET A 8 12.64 -32.16 -14.03
CA MET A 8 12.24 -30.83 -14.44
C MET A 8 10.87 -30.89 -15.14
N ASP A 9 9.84 -30.37 -14.48
CA ASP A 9 8.53 -30.12 -15.08
C ASP A 9 8.46 -28.68 -15.62
N LYS A 10 7.70 -28.47 -16.69
CA LYS A 10 7.46 -27.16 -17.31
C LYS A 10 6.74 -26.18 -16.39
N THR A 11 6.14 -26.66 -15.29
CA THR A 11 5.47 -25.83 -14.27
C THR A 11 6.43 -25.26 -13.22
N LEU A 12 7.68 -25.73 -13.18
CA LEU A 12 8.65 -25.28 -12.19
C LEU A 12 9.08 -23.83 -12.45
N ILE A 13 9.09 -23.02 -11.38
CA ILE A 13 9.72 -21.71 -11.39
C ILE A 13 11.22 -21.91 -11.47
N THR A 14 11.79 -21.64 -12.65
CA THR A 14 13.23 -21.80 -12.91
C THR A 14 14.03 -20.52 -12.70
N ASN A 15 13.37 -19.35 -12.75
CA ASN A 15 13.98 -18.04 -12.59
C ASN A 15 13.06 -17.14 -11.76
N HIS A 16 13.62 -16.41 -10.79
CA HIS A 16 12.92 -15.38 -10.04
C HIS A 16 13.89 -14.24 -9.71
N SER A 17 13.35 -13.03 -9.55
CA SER A 17 14.10 -11.86 -9.10
C SER A 17 13.16 -10.93 -8.33
N PHE A 18 13.71 -10.17 -7.39
CA PHE A 18 13.01 -9.07 -6.72
C PHE A 18 13.49 -7.75 -7.31
N TRP A 19 12.57 -6.86 -7.66
CA TRP A 19 12.89 -5.54 -8.20
C TRP A 19 12.13 -4.47 -7.41
N TRP A 20 12.87 -3.49 -6.89
CA TRP A 20 12.37 -2.47 -5.97
C TRP A 20 12.28 -1.09 -6.64
N GLY A 21 11.93 -1.07 -7.94
CA GLY A 21 11.81 0.14 -8.75
C GLY A 21 13.11 0.67 -9.36
N TRP A 22 14.27 0.20 -8.90
CA TRP A 22 15.58 0.54 -9.46
C TRP A 22 16.47 -0.69 -9.65
N ASP A 23 17.25 -0.68 -10.73
CA ASP A 23 18.22 -1.74 -11.04
C ASP A 23 19.40 -1.71 -10.05
N GLY A 24 19.82 -2.90 -9.62
CA GLY A 24 20.92 -3.07 -8.68
C GLY A 24 20.59 -2.67 -7.23
N VAL A 25 19.38 -2.19 -6.96
CA VAL A 25 18.89 -1.88 -5.61
C VAL A 25 18.28 -3.11 -4.99
N ARG A 26 18.73 -3.46 -3.77
CA ARG A 26 18.14 -4.50 -2.94
C ARG A 26 17.52 -3.88 -1.69
N ILE A 27 16.58 -4.61 -1.10
CA ILE A 27 16.07 -4.29 0.22
C ILE A 27 16.92 -5.02 1.28
N ASN A 28 17.31 -4.31 2.33
CA ASN A 28 18.06 -4.81 3.48
C ASN A 28 17.39 -4.32 4.78
N ASN A 29 17.77 -4.88 5.94
CA ASN A 29 17.19 -4.53 7.25
C ASN A 29 15.65 -4.56 7.24
N VAL A 30 15.09 -5.64 6.69
CA VAL A 30 13.64 -5.78 6.54
C VAL A 30 13.02 -6.09 7.90
N PHE A 31 12.06 -5.28 8.30
CA PHE A 31 11.14 -5.56 9.38
C PHE A 31 9.75 -5.82 8.82
N VAL A 32 9.06 -6.82 9.37
CA VAL A 32 7.68 -7.13 9.01
C VAL A 32 6.85 -7.26 10.28
N ASN A 33 5.84 -6.41 10.42
CA ASN A 33 4.76 -6.61 11.37
C ASN A 33 3.56 -7.23 10.64
N ARG A 34 3.38 -8.54 10.80
CA ARG A 34 2.28 -9.26 10.13
C ARG A 34 0.89 -8.94 10.69
N GLN A 35 0.81 -8.48 11.94
CA GLN A 35 -0.48 -8.16 12.57
C GLN A 35 -0.99 -6.77 12.12
N ALA A 36 -0.09 -5.81 11.98
CA ALA A 36 -0.40 -4.49 11.43
C ALA A 36 -0.34 -4.44 9.89
N ASP A 37 0.06 -5.53 9.24
CA ASP A 37 0.28 -5.65 7.79
C ASP A 37 1.23 -4.57 7.22
N ILE A 38 2.36 -4.36 7.91
CA ILE A 38 3.39 -3.39 7.52
C ILE A 38 4.73 -4.09 7.34
N ALA A 39 5.41 -3.76 6.24
CA ALA A 39 6.82 -4.05 6.06
C ALA A 39 7.60 -2.75 5.89
N VAL A 40 8.78 -2.69 6.50
CA VAL A 40 9.74 -1.59 6.35
C VAL A 40 11.06 -2.20 5.93
N GLY A 41 11.74 -1.59 4.96
CA GLY A 41 13.08 -2.02 4.59
C GLY A 41 13.89 -0.88 4.01
N LYS A 42 15.20 -1.04 4.10
CA LYS A 42 16.20 -0.07 3.65
C LYS A 42 16.65 -0.44 2.24
N LEU A 43 16.60 0.51 1.31
CA LEU A 43 17.16 0.33 -0.03
C LEU A 43 18.70 0.46 0.02
N GLU A 44 19.40 -0.46 -0.62
CA GLU A 44 20.86 -0.46 -0.74
C GLU A 44 21.32 -0.89 -2.15
N PRO A 45 22.22 -0.15 -2.82
CA PRO A 45 22.60 1.22 -2.50
C PRO A 45 21.39 2.17 -2.63
N PHE A 46 21.41 3.28 -1.89
CA PHE A 46 20.44 4.36 -2.01
C PHE A 46 21.19 5.66 -2.23
N ASP A 47 20.86 6.38 -3.30
CA ASP A 47 21.34 7.75 -3.52
C ASP A 47 20.19 8.72 -3.16
N PRO A 48 20.35 9.56 -2.13
CA PRO A 48 19.34 10.56 -1.77
C PRO A 48 18.92 11.47 -2.92
N LYS A 49 19.77 11.66 -3.94
CA LYS A 49 19.45 12.46 -5.14
C LYS A 49 18.33 11.86 -6.00
N TRP A 50 17.94 10.61 -5.78
CA TRP A 50 16.78 10.00 -6.43
C TRP A 50 15.46 10.60 -5.95
N ILE A 51 15.45 11.21 -4.76
CA ILE A 51 14.25 11.74 -4.13
C ILE A 51 14.30 13.27 -4.19
N GLN A 52 13.32 13.87 -4.85
CA GLN A 52 13.17 15.33 -4.90
C GLN A 52 12.59 15.86 -3.59
N GLU A 53 11.59 15.15 -3.06
CA GLU A 53 10.87 15.50 -1.84
C GLU A 53 10.48 14.23 -1.09
N TYR A 54 10.62 14.26 0.22
CA TYR A 54 10.17 13.17 1.08
C TYR A 54 8.71 13.38 1.48
N PRO A 55 7.93 12.30 1.65
CA PRO A 55 6.54 12.42 2.07
C PRO A 55 6.43 13.02 3.48
N VAL A 56 5.44 13.90 3.64
CA VAL A 56 5.04 14.47 4.93
C VAL A 56 3.78 13.75 5.41
N PHE A 57 3.75 13.33 6.66
CA PHE A 57 2.59 12.71 7.27
C PHE A 57 1.68 13.76 7.92
N ALA A 58 0.37 13.52 7.92
CA ALA A 58 -0.57 14.33 8.69
C ALA A 58 -0.35 14.12 10.20
N ASP A 59 -0.61 15.16 11.00
CA ASP A 59 -0.57 15.06 12.46
C ASP A 59 -1.83 14.29 12.92
N PRO A 60 -1.67 13.15 13.60
CA PRO A 60 -2.79 12.37 14.15
C PRO A 60 -3.79 13.19 14.97
N ASN A 61 -3.35 14.29 15.61
CA ASN A 61 -4.20 15.16 16.42
C ASN A 61 -5.04 16.14 15.58
N HIS A 62 -4.65 16.40 14.34
CA HIS A 62 -5.32 17.31 13.42
C HIS A 62 -6.21 16.60 12.40
N MET A 63 -6.04 15.29 12.21
CA MET A 63 -6.93 14.49 11.35
C MET A 63 -8.39 14.55 11.81
N ARG A 64 -9.34 14.61 10.85
CA ARG A 64 -10.78 14.71 11.11
C ARG A 64 -11.59 13.81 10.18
N ILE A 65 -12.55 13.08 10.74
CA ILE A 65 -13.60 12.42 9.96
C ILE A 65 -14.33 13.50 9.12
N GLY A 66 -14.64 13.17 7.87
CA GLY A 66 -15.19 14.10 6.88
C GLY A 66 -14.14 14.76 5.99
N THR A 67 -12.84 14.58 6.27
CA THR A 67 -11.78 15.10 5.40
C THR A 67 -11.81 14.40 4.03
N SER A 68 -11.73 15.18 2.95
CA SER A 68 -11.54 14.65 1.60
C SER A 68 -10.12 14.09 1.46
N LEU A 69 -10.04 12.85 1.02
CA LEU A 69 -8.80 12.11 0.83
C LEU A 69 -8.69 11.58 -0.60
N CYS A 70 -7.45 11.32 -1.00
CA CYS A 70 -7.10 10.62 -2.21
C CYS A 70 -6.24 9.41 -1.85
N ARG A 71 -6.39 8.35 -2.64
CA ARG A 71 -5.65 7.10 -2.50
C ARG A 71 -4.86 6.87 -3.77
N GLY A 72 -3.55 6.70 -3.62
CA GLY A 72 -2.62 6.55 -4.73
C GLY A 72 -2.13 5.12 -4.87
N GLY A 73 -1.92 4.65 -6.10
CA GLY A 73 -1.26 3.38 -6.34
C GLY A 73 -1.19 3.04 -7.81
N TYR A 74 -0.97 1.75 -8.10
CA TYR A 74 -0.68 1.26 -9.45
C TYR A 74 -1.67 0.18 -9.89
N PRO A 75 -3.00 0.40 -9.79
CA PRO A 75 -3.99 -0.55 -10.24
C PRO A 75 -3.89 -0.71 -11.76
N PHE A 76 -4.21 -1.92 -12.23
CA PHE A 76 -4.30 -2.25 -13.66
C PHE A 76 -2.97 -2.31 -14.44
N ILE A 77 -1.83 -2.11 -13.78
CA ILE A 77 -0.52 -2.22 -14.42
C ILE A 77 -0.14 -3.68 -14.62
N LYS A 78 0.16 -4.04 -15.87
CA LYS A 78 0.66 -5.37 -16.24
C LYS A 78 2.08 -5.25 -16.79
N ILE A 79 3.06 -5.50 -15.92
CA ILE A 79 4.46 -5.63 -16.34
C ILE A 79 4.67 -7.06 -16.83
N THR A 80 5.10 -7.22 -18.08
CA THR A 80 5.49 -8.52 -18.63
C THR A 80 7.01 -8.54 -18.81
N PRO A 81 7.77 -9.00 -17.80
CA PRO A 81 9.22 -9.06 -17.90
C PRO A 81 9.66 -10.15 -18.87
N GLU A 82 10.75 -9.92 -19.57
CA GLU A 82 11.38 -10.90 -20.46
C GLU A 82 12.63 -11.48 -19.80
N PHE A 83 12.75 -12.80 -19.70
CA PHE A 83 13.99 -13.41 -19.23
C PHE A 83 15.01 -13.55 -20.37
N LEU A 84 16.09 -12.79 -20.29
CA LEU A 84 17.20 -12.82 -21.24
C LEU A 84 18.18 -13.93 -20.86
N GLN A 85 18.15 -15.05 -21.60
CA GLN A 85 18.94 -16.26 -21.31
C GLN A 85 20.46 -16.02 -21.32
N ASP A 86 20.93 -15.20 -22.26
CA ASP A 86 22.34 -14.82 -22.42
C ASP A 86 22.86 -14.03 -21.20
N LYS A 87 22.00 -13.20 -20.60
CA LYS A 87 22.33 -12.35 -19.45
C LYS A 87 21.93 -12.97 -18.11
N LYS A 88 21.17 -14.06 -18.12
CA LYS A 88 20.54 -14.66 -16.93
C LYS A 88 19.80 -13.62 -16.08
N ALA A 89 19.11 -12.70 -16.74
CA ALA A 89 18.48 -11.55 -16.10
C ALA A 89 17.11 -11.25 -16.70
N PHE A 90 16.22 -10.64 -15.91
CA PHE A 90 14.96 -10.13 -16.41
C PHE A 90 15.15 -8.71 -16.99
N ARG A 91 14.61 -8.49 -18.18
CA ARG A 91 14.41 -7.17 -18.77
C ARG A 91 12.98 -6.72 -18.49
N ILE A 92 12.84 -5.60 -17.81
CA ILE A 92 11.56 -4.93 -17.60
C ILE A 92 11.38 -3.92 -18.74
N PRO A 93 10.28 -3.97 -19.51
CA PRO A 93 10.03 -2.98 -20.55
C PRO A 93 9.84 -1.58 -19.93
N ALA A 94 10.12 -0.53 -20.70
CA ALA A 94 9.85 0.84 -20.26
C ALA A 94 8.37 0.99 -19.88
N ILE A 95 8.13 1.59 -18.72
CA ILE A 95 6.78 1.81 -18.18
C ILE A 95 6.46 3.29 -18.37
N PRO A 96 5.33 3.66 -19.01
CA PRO A 96 4.92 5.06 -19.12
C PRO A 96 4.66 5.62 -17.71
N SER A 97 5.49 6.57 -17.27
CA SER A 97 5.43 7.11 -15.91
C SER A 97 4.23 8.03 -15.69
N ASP A 98 3.75 8.67 -16.76
CA ASP A 98 2.64 9.61 -16.80
C ASP A 98 1.27 8.96 -16.54
N THR A 99 1.10 7.69 -16.89
CA THR A 99 -0.14 6.94 -16.67
C THR A 99 -0.04 5.89 -15.57
N LEU A 100 1.09 5.85 -14.86
CA LEU A 100 1.37 4.78 -13.91
C LEU A 100 0.55 4.95 -12.64
N PHE A 101 0.54 6.16 -12.09
CA PHE A 101 -0.12 6.49 -10.84
C PHE A 101 -1.63 6.72 -11.06
N TYR A 102 -2.45 6.01 -10.28
CA TYR A 102 -3.90 6.10 -10.34
C TYR A 102 -4.47 6.65 -9.02
N PRO A 103 -4.90 7.93 -8.99
CA PRO A 103 -5.57 8.51 -7.84
C PRO A 103 -7.03 8.04 -7.76
N LEU A 104 -7.52 7.78 -6.54
CA LEU A 104 -8.91 7.45 -6.27
C LEU A 104 -9.39 8.20 -5.03
N GLU A 105 -10.41 9.04 -5.20
CA GLU A 105 -10.98 9.89 -4.16
C GLU A 105 -11.77 9.11 -3.11
N GLY A 106 -11.90 9.68 -1.91
CA GLY A 106 -12.73 9.18 -0.83
C GLY A 106 -12.86 10.20 0.31
N ILE A 107 -13.70 9.89 1.29
CA ILE A 107 -13.83 10.68 2.52
C ILE A 107 -13.30 9.85 3.67
N TYR A 108 -12.56 10.45 4.61
CA TYR A 108 -12.24 9.82 5.89
C TYR A 108 -13.54 9.57 6.67
N SER A 109 -14.04 8.33 6.67
CA SER A 109 -15.36 8.00 7.21
C SER A 109 -15.31 7.54 8.66
N HIS A 110 -14.27 6.82 9.06
CA HIS A 110 -14.22 6.18 10.38
C HIS A 110 -12.79 5.83 10.81
N LEU A 111 -12.53 5.88 12.12
CA LEU A 111 -11.30 5.37 12.73
C LEU A 111 -11.62 4.08 13.46
N GLU A 112 -11.03 2.98 13.00
CA GLU A 112 -11.13 1.69 13.67
C GLU A 112 -9.89 1.47 14.56
N ASN A 113 -10.10 0.92 15.76
CA ASN A 113 -9.02 0.47 16.64
C ASN A 113 -9.18 -1.02 16.91
N LYS A 114 -8.24 -1.83 16.41
CA LYS A 114 -8.22 -3.30 16.58
C LYS A 114 -7.42 -3.76 17.81
N GLY A 115 -7.12 -2.85 18.73
CA GLY A 115 -6.31 -3.12 19.91
C GLY A 115 -4.81 -3.07 19.62
N ARG A 116 -4.02 -3.80 20.41
CA ARG A 116 -2.58 -3.90 20.24
C ARG A 116 -2.20 -5.22 19.58
N THR A 117 -1.03 -5.24 18.94
CA THR A 117 -0.41 -6.50 18.52
C THR A 117 -0.20 -7.42 19.72
N ALA A 118 -0.17 -8.73 19.48
CA ALA A 118 -0.03 -9.74 20.53
C ALA A 118 1.24 -9.58 21.40
N ASP A 119 2.31 -9.00 20.85
CA ASP A 119 3.55 -8.68 21.55
C ASP A 119 3.53 -7.29 22.25
N GLY A 120 2.40 -6.57 22.16
CA GLY A 120 2.21 -5.23 22.69
C GLY A 120 2.96 -4.13 21.94
N SER A 121 3.69 -4.46 20.87
CA SER A 121 4.64 -3.55 20.21
C SER A 121 4.00 -2.34 19.55
N CYS A 122 2.76 -2.45 19.06
CA CYS A 122 2.06 -1.29 18.50
C CYS A 122 0.53 -1.37 18.64
N GLU A 123 -0.13 -0.21 18.67
CA GLU A 123 -1.58 -0.10 18.46
C GLU A 123 -1.93 -0.29 16.98
N MET A 124 -2.97 -1.06 16.68
CA MET A 124 -3.44 -1.32 15.33
C MET A 124 -4.67 -0.45 15.02
N LYS A 125 -4.41 0.79 14.60
CA LYS A 125 -5.45 1.74 14.18
C LYS A 125 -5.55 1.77 12.66
N TYR A 126 -6.78 1.88 12.17
CA TYR A 126 -7.07 1.87 10.74
C TYR A 126 -7.97 3.04 10.37
N ILE A 127 -7.59 3.71 9.28
CA ILE A 127 -8.41 4.72 8.63
C ILE A 127 -9.33 4.06 7.61
N GLU A 128 -10.61 4.37 7.69
CA GLU A 128 -11.62 3.99 6.71
C GLU A 128 -11.90 5.15 5.75
N THR A 129 -12.03 4.81 4.48
CA THR A 129 -12.45 5.72 3.41
C THR A 129 -13.75 5.26 2.78
N SER A 130 -14.62 6.22 2.43
CA SER A 130 -15.95 5.97 1.82
C SER A 130 -15.93 5.27 0.45
N SER A 131 -14.75 5.11 -0.13
CA SER A 131 -14.50 4.60 -1.47
C SER A 131 -13.65 3.32 -1.39
N PRO A 132 -13.91 2.27 -2.19
CA PRO A 132 -13.20 1.00 -2.09
C PRO A 132 -11.78 1.05 -2.65
N GLY A 133 -10.87 0.21 -2.14
CA GLY A 133 -9.54 -0.01 -2.73
C GLY A 133 -9.59 -0.81 -4.03
N LEU A 134 -8.65 -0.53 -4.93
CA LEU A 134 -8.43 -1.33 -6.14
C LEU A 134 -7.25 -2.28 -5.95
N LYS A 135 -7.31 -3.45 -6.59
CA LYS A 135 -6.17 -4.37 -6.62
C LYS A 135 -4.97 -3.67 -7.26
N GLY A 136 -3.83 -3.68 -6.56
CA GLY A 136 -2.62 -2.96 -6.96
C GLY A 136 -2.42 -1.62 -6.26
N GLN A 137 -3.32 -1.22 -5.35
CA GLN A 137 -3.14 -0.05 -4.47
C GLN A 137 -2.70 -0.39 -3.04
N SER A 138 -2.69 -1.68 -2.64
CA SER A 138 -2.16 -2.08 -1.32
C SER A 138 -0.71 -1.63 -1.15
N GLY A 139 -0.39 -1.04 0.01
CA GLY A 139 0.88 -0.39 0.30
C GLY A 139 0.99 1.06 -0.22
N GLY A 140 0.04 1.52 -1.03
CA GLY A 140 -0.01 2.89 -1.52
C GLY A 140 -0.51 3.89 -0.47
N PRO A 141 -0.17 5.18 -0.59
CA PRO A 141 -0.57 6.19 0.39
C PRO A 141 -2.05 6.55 0.30
N ILE A 142 -2.60 6.96 1.44
CA ILE A 142 -3.84 7.73 1.57
C ILE A 142 -3.41 9.13 1.99
N PHE A 143 -3.82 10.17 1.28
CA PHE A 143 -3.36 11.54 1.50
C PHE A 143 -4.46 12.57 1.30
N ASP A 144 -4.31 13.75 1.89
CA ASP A 144 -5.26 14.86 1.74
C ASP A 144 -5.00 15.71 0.48
N VAL A 145 -5.72 16.82 0.35
CA VAL A 145 -5.57 17.77 -0.77
C VAL A 145 -4.20 18.48 -0.81
N ASN A 146 -3.45 18.47 0.29
CA ASN A 146 -2.11 19.05 0.39
C ASN A 146 -1.00 18.00 0.19
N GLY A 147 -1.37 16.72 0.06
CA GLY A 147 -0.41 15.62 -0.07
C GLY A 147 0.08 15.05 1.27
N HIS A 148 -0.47 15.48 2.40
CA HIS A 148 -0.12 14.93 3.71
C HIS A 148 -0.66 13.51 3.84
N ILE A 149 0.18 12.56 4.23
CA ILE A 149 -0.20 11.14 4.33
C ILE A 149 -1.06 10.93 5.59
N TYR A 150 -2.26 10.39 5.42
CA TYR A 150 -3.21 10.00 6.46
C TYR A 150 -3.12 8.52 6.81
N GLY A 151 -2.56 7.70 5.92
CA GLY A 151 -2.36 6.28 6.16
C GLY A 151 -1.81 5.54 4.94
N MET A 152 -1.74 4.21 5.05
CA MET A 152 -1.28 3.33 3.98
C MET A 152 -2.33 2.26 3.69
N GLN A 153 -2.73 2.11 2.43
CA GLN A 153 -3.81 1.23 2.03
C GLN A 153 -3.48 -0.25 2.29
N VAL A 154 -4.46 -1.01 2.78
CA VAL A 154 -4.31 -2.43 3.09
C VAL A 154 -5.35 -3.27 2.36
N ILE A 155 -6.64 -3.01 2.63
CA ILE A 155 -7.73 -3.89 2.23
C ILE A 155 -8.98 -3.10 1.82
N THR A 156 -9.85 -3.75 1.06
CA THR A 156 -11.22 -3.32 0.81
C THR A 156 -12.15 -4.15 1.68
N ASP A 157 -12.98 -3.50 2.49
CA ASP A 157 -14.00 -4.16 3.32
C ASP A 157 -15.38 -4.03 2.65
N HIS A 158 -16.20 -5.07 2.78
CA HIS A 158 -17.49 -5.24 2.10
C HIS A 158 -18.60 -5.42 3.15
N ARG A 159 -19.28 -4.32 3.50
CA ARG A 159 -20.29 -4.30 4.56
C ARG A 159 -21.69 -4.48 4.00
N GLN A 160 -22.44 -5.45 4.51
CA GLN A 160 -23.85 -5.61 4.16
C GLN A 160 -24.66 -4.41 4.64
N LEU A 161 -25.51 -3.86 3.77
CA LEU A 161 -26.38 -2.74 4.12
C LEU A 161 -27.66 -3.18 4.86
N GLY A 162 -27.96 -4.48 4.87
CA GLY A 162 -29.13 -5.05 5.55
C GLY A 162 -30.45 -4.94 4.79
N PHE A 163 -30.45 -4.34 3.59
CA PHE A 163 -31.63 -4.27 2.72
C PHE A 163 -31.56 -5.34 1.62
N HIS A 164 -32.72 -5.93 1.32
CA HIS A 164 -32.89 -7.05 0.39
C HIS A 164 -33.98 -6.73 -0.65
N PRO A 165 -33.78 -5.70 -1.49
CA PRO A 165 -34.73 -5.39 -2.55
C PRO A 165 -34.88 -6.57 -3.52
N THR A 166 -36.08 -6.75 -4.05
CA THR A 166 -36.32 -7.69 -5.16
C THR A 166 -36.22 -6.93 -6.47
N ALA A 167 -35.40 -7.42 -7.39
CA ALA A 167 -35.34 -6.94 -8.76
C ALA A 167 -35.85 -8.02 -9.73
N GLU A 168 -36.31 -7.60 -10.90
CA GLU A 168 -36.86 -8.48 -11.93
C GLU A 168 -36.00 -8.36 -13.20
N LEU A 169 -35.53 -9.49 -13.70
CA LEU A 169 -34.69 -9.60 -14.90
C LEU A 169 -35.23 -10.80 -15.66
N ASP A 170 -35.60 -10.61 -16.92
CA ASP A 170 -36.16 -11.65 -17.77
C ASP A 170 -37.39 -12.38 -17.16
N GLY A 171 -38.23 -11.64 -16.41
CA GLY A 171 -39.43 -12.17 -15.76
C GLY A 171 -39.17 -13.02 -14.51
N GLN A 172 -37.91 -13.14 -14.06
CA GLN A 172 -37.55 -13.79 -12.81
C GLN A 172 -37.23 -12.77 -11.73
N LYS A 173 -37.81 -12.96 -10.54
CA LYS A 173 -37.51 -12.16 -9.35
C LYS A 173 -36.29 -12.73 -8.63
N TYR A 174 -35.32 -11.88 -8.35
CA TYR A 174 -34.16 -12.20 -7.52
C TYR A 174 -34.05 -11.20 -6.38
N ILE A 175 -33.48 -11.66 -5.26
CA ILE A 175 -33.10 -10.81 -4.14
C ILE A 175 -31.71 -10.26 -4.42
N GLU A 176 -31.56 -8.95 -4.39
CA GLU A 176 -30.29 -8.29 -4.60
C GLU A 176 -29.69 -7.88 -3.25
N ASN A 177 -28.62 -8.56 -2.83
CA ASN A 177 -27.89 -8.23 -1.61
C ASN A 177 -27.02 -7.01 -1.86
N GLN A 178 -27.29 -5.91 -1.14
CA GLN A 178 -26.54 -4.67 -1.29
C GLN A 178 -25.39 -4.58 -0.29
N PHE A 179 -24.21 -4.24 -0.81
CA PHE A 179 -22.98 -4.06 -0.02
C PHE A 179 -22.42 -2.66 -0.22
N MET A 180 -21.91 -2.08 0.86
CA MET A 180 -21.03 -0.93 0.84
C MET A 180 -19.58 -1.42 0.75
N ASN A 181 -18.83 -0.89 -0.20
CA ASN A 181 -17.43 -1.22 -0.38
C ASN A 181 -16.58 -0.04 0.08
N ILE A 182 -15.76 -0.24 1.10
CA ILE A 182 -14.95 0.80 1.73
C ILE A 182 -13.47 0.46 1.64
N GLY A 183 -12.63 1.48 1.57
CA GLY A 183 -11.18 1.33 1.58
C GLY A 183 -10.65 1.45 3.00
N VAL A 184 -9.75 0.57 3.40
CA VAL A 184 -9.14 0.57 4.73
C VAL A 184 -7.63 0.68 4.60
N GLY A 185 -7.02 1.56 5.40
CA GLY A 185 -5.58 1.70 5.50
C GLY A 185 -5.08 1.73 6.93
N VAL A 186 -3.81 1.39 7.16
CA VAL A 186 -3.17 1.58 8.46
C VAL A 186 -3.04 3.06 8.75
N HIS A 187 -3.48 3.46 9.93
CA HIS A 187 -3.42 4.85 10.38
C HIS A 187 -1.97 5.29 10.66
N VAL A 188 -1.65 6.55 10.41
CA VAL A 188 -0.28 7.07 10.59
C VAL A 188 0.29 6.90 11.99
N SER A 189 -0.52 7.00 13.05
CA SER A 189 -0.03 6.75 14.41
C SER A 189 0.54 5.34 14.60
N THR A 190 -0.05 4.33 13.95
CA THR A 190 0.47 2.96 13.97
C THR A 190 1.78 2.88 13.19
N ILE A 191 1.88 3.59 12.06
CA ILE A 191 3.12 3.69 11.28
C ILE A 191 4.22 4.35 12.14
N PHE A 192 3.91 5.44 12.85
CA PHE A 192 4.85 6.17 13.71
C PHE A 192 5.41 5.29 14.81
N GLU A 193 4.58 4.55 15.56
CA GLU A 193 5.05 3.62 16.58
C GLU A 193 6.06 2.60 16.02
N LEU A 194 5.83 2.11 14.79
CA LEU A 194 6.74 1.18 14.12
C LEU A 194 8.04 1.85 13.63
N LEU A 195 7.97 3.09 13.14
CA LEU A 195 9.15 3.84 12.70
C LEU A 195 10.02 4.30 13.89
N ASP A 196 9.39 4.83 14.94
CA ASP A 196 10.04 5.31 16.16
C ASP A 196 10.78 4.18 16.87
N ALA A 197 10.16 3.00 17.01
CA ALA A 197 10.79 1.81 17.60
C ALA A 197 12.06 1.36 16.85
N ARG A 198 12.29 1.87 15.63
CA ARG A 198 13.46 1.56 14.79
C ARG A 198 14.36 2.77 14.56
N ASN A 199 14.07 3.90 15.19
CA ASN A 199 14.77 5.16 15.00
C ASN A 199 14.79 5.60 13.52
N ILE A 200 13.70 5.35 12.80
CA ILE A 200 13.53 5.80 11.41
C ILE A 200 12.88 7.17 11.43
N LYS A 201 13.54 8.14 10.79
CA LYS A 201 13.05 9.52 10.73
C LYS A 201 11.96 9.68 9.67
N TYR A 202 10.99 10.53 9.97
CA TYR A 202 9.90 10.94 9.08
C TYR A 202 9.56 12.41 9.36
N GLN A 203 8.76 13.03 8.49
CA GLN A 203 8.27 14.40 8.64
C GLN A 203 6.77 14.38 8.95
N VAL A 204 6.31 15.30 9.80
CA VAL A 204 4.89 15.49 10.13
C VAL A 204 4.51 16.93 9.81
N GLU A 205 3.29 17.16 9.32
CA GLU A 205 2.79 18.51 9.09
C GLU A 205 2.84 19.35 10.37
N GLY A 206 3.17 20.63 10.25
CA GLY A 206 3.32 21.53 11.41
C GLY A 206 4.61 21.32 12.22
N ASP A 207 5.46 20.36 11.85
CA ASP A 207 6.82 20.29 12.36
C ASP A 207 7.66 21.37 11.66
N GLU A 208 7.71 22.57 12.26
CA GLU A 208 8.49 23.73 11.77
C GLU A 208 10.01 23.47 11.73
N SER A 209 10.46 22.25 12.01
CA SER A 209 11.88 21.84 12.04
C SER A 209 12.43 21.34 10.69
N GLY A 210 11.63 21.35 9.60
CA GLY A 210 12.03 20.89 8.26
C GLY A 210 12.38 21.99 7.25
N TYR A 211 13.33 21.73 6.35
CA TYR A 211 13.80 22.67 5.34
C TYR A 211 12.79 22.89 4.20
N HIS A 212 12.44 24.15 3.94
CA HIS A 212 11.87 24.56 2.66
C HIS A 212 12.96 24.60 1.58
N ILE A 213 12.93 23.68 0.62
CA ILE A 213 13.69 23.86 -0.62
C ILE A 213 12.77 24.61 -1.59
N ILE A 214 13.00 25.92 -1.71
CA ILE A 214 12.52 26.70 -2.85
C ILE A 214 13.66 26.71 -3.86
N GLY A 215 13.46 26.08 -5.03
CA GLY A 215 14.41 26.02 -6.13
C GLY A 215 13.76 25.51 -7.39
#